data_AF-A0A9Y1ZAR4-F1
#
_entry.id   AF-A0A9Y1ZAR4-F1
#
_cell.length_a   1.000
_cell.length_b   1.000
_cell.length_c   1.000
_cell.angle_alpha   90.00
_cell.angle_beta   90.00
_cell.angle_gamma   90.00
#
_symmetry.space_group_name_H-M   'P 1'
#
loop_
_entity.id
_entity.type
_entity.pdbx_description
1 polymer ?
#
loop_
_entity_poly.entity_id
_entity_poly.type
_entity_poly.pdbx_seq_one_letter_code
_entity_poly.pdbx_strand_id
1 'polypeptide(L)' 'MVRCRNCGEEISRHDLECPDCGYNPGSAIRRFGAGLVIFGAGIAFVSPPIGLFGIFAGIIAMGGSYLVTPAE' A
#
# COMPACT_ATOMS: atom_id res chain seq x y z
N MET A 1 9.54 -19.77 -4.74
CA MET A 1 9.32 -19.80 -3.28
C MET A 1 10.13 -18.66 -2.67
N VAL A 2 9.53 -17.89 -1.77
CA VAL A 2 10.15 -16.78 -1.03
C VAL A 2 9.83 -16.98 0.46
N ARG A 3 10.66 -16.47 1.37
CA ARG A 3 10.38 -16.58 2.81
C ARG A 3 9.61 -15.36 3.31
N CYS A 4 8.62 -15.60 4.17
CA CYS A 4 7.89 -14.54 4.84
C CYS A 4 8.83 -13.77 5.78
N ARG A 5 8.87 -12.45 5.68
CA ARG A 5 9.73 -11.60 6.54
C ARG A 5 9.32 -11.62 8.01
N ASN A 6 8.06 -11.95 8.31
CA ASN A 6 7.50 -11.89 9.65
C ASN A 6 7.67 -13.22 10.41
N CYS A 7 7.26 -14.34 9.80
CA CYS A 7 7.33 -15.66 10.44
C CYS A 7 8.47 -16.56 9.92
N GLY A 8 9.12 -16.22 8.81
CA GLY A 8 10.19 -17.03 8.21
C GLY A 8 9.71 -18.22 7.37
N GLU A 9 8.40 -18.43 7.30
CA GLU A 9 7.77 -19.54 6.56
C GLU A 9 8.01 -19.44 5.05
N GLU A 10 8.13 -20.58 4.38
CA GLU A 10 8.25 -20.63 2.92
C GLU A 10 6.88 -20.44 2.26
N ILE A 11 6.74 -19.31 1.57
CA ILE A 11 5.53 -18.89 0.89
C ILE A 11 5.71 -18.90 -0.63
N SER A 12 4.61 -19.15 -1.33
CA SER A 12 4.60 -19.02 -2.78
C SER A 12 4.83 -17.57 -3.15
N ARG A 13 5.56 -17.32 -4.25
CA ARG A 13 5.74 -15.95 -4.76
C ARG A 13 4.41 -15.30 -5.18
N HIS A 14 3.37 -16.11 -5.34
CA HIS A 14 2.04 -15.69 -5.74
C HIS A 14 1.09 -15.47 -4.57
N ASP A 15 1.46 -15.86 -3.34
CA ASP A 15 0.61 -15.65 -2.17
C ASP A 15 0.71 -14.19 -1.71
N LEU A 16 -0.41 -13.47 -1.83
CA LEU A 16 -0.55 -12.05 -1.43
C LEU A 16 -0.49 -11.86 0.10
N GLU A 17 -0.82 -12.91 0.84
CA GLU A 17 -0.91 -12.93 2.29
C GLU A 17 -0.26 -14.20 2.80
N CYS A 18 0.61 -14.09 3.79
CA CYS A 18 1.22 -15.27 4.39
C CYS A 18 0.14 -16.09 5.09
N PRO A 19 -0.14 -17.35 4.70
CA PRO A 19 -1.24 -18.13 5.27
C PRO A 19 -1.03 -18.46 6.75
N ASP A 20 0.23 -18.48 7.20
CA ASP A 20 0.59 -18.83 8.56
C ASP A 20 0.45 -17.65 9.56
N CYS A 21 0.88 -16.45 9.17
CA CYS A 21 0.89 -15.28 10.05
C CYS A 21 -0.02 -14.11 9.61
N GLY A 22 -0.69 -14.22 8.46
CA GLY A 22 -1.58 -13.19 7.93
C GLY A 22 -0.87 -11.91 7.45
N TYR A 23 0.46 -11.93 7.31
CA TYR A 23 1.20 -10.76 6.87
C TYR A 23 0.95 -10.47 5.38
N ASN A 24 0.32 -9.33 5.09
CA ASN A 24 0.03 -8.88 3.73
C ASN A 24 0.55 -7.46 3.50
N PRO A 25 1.74 -7.33 2.88
CA PRO A 25 2.35 -6.03 2.64
C PRO A 25 1.55 -5.19 1.63
N GLY A 26 0.82 -5.82 0.70
CA GLY A 26 0.02 -5.14 -0.31
C GLY A 26 -1.21 -4.43 0.26
N SER A 27 -1.91 -5.07 1.20
CA SER A 27 -3.12 -4.50 1.81
C SER A 27 -2.83 -3.25 2.65
N ALA A 28 -1.70 -3.22 3.38
CA ALA A 28 -1.30 -2.10 4.21
C ALA A 28 -1.01 -0.84 3.38
N ILE A 29 -0.28 -0.99 2.27
CA ILE A 29 0.07 0.12 1.37
C ILE A 29 -1.19 0.68 0.69
N ARG A 30 -2.12 -0.20 0.27
CA ARG A 30 -3.38 0.23 -0.36
C ARG A 30 -4.28 1.00 0.62
N ARG A 31 -4.38 0.56 1.87
CA ARG A 31 -5.13 1.26 2.94
C ARG A 31 -4.50 2.62 3.26
N PHE A 32 -3.18 2.68 3.38
CA PHE A 32 -2.46 3.93 3.61
C PHE A 32 -2.60 4.92 2.45
N GLY A 33 -2.47 4.43 1.21
CA GLY A 33 -2.66 5.22 0.00
C GLY A 33 -4.07 5.80 -0.09
N ALA A 34 -5.10 5.00 0.19
CA ALA A 34 -6.48 5.48 0.23
C ALA A 34 -6.68 6.56 1.31
N GLY A 35 -6.13 6.35 2.51
CA GLY A 35 -6.17 7.32 3.59
C GLY A 35 -5.55 8.66 3.22
N LEU A 36 -4.37 8.65 2.57
CA LEU A 36 -3.69 9.86 2.11
C LEU A 36 -4.47 10.63 1.04
N VAL A 37 -5.15 9.93 0.12
CA VAL A 37 -6.00 10.58 -0.88
C VAL A 37 -7.22 11.23 -0.24
N ILE A 38 -7.92 10.52 0.65
CA ILE A 38 -9.15 11.01 1.31
C ILE A 38 -8.83 12.19 2.23
N PHE A 39 -7.82 12.07 3.10
CA PHE A 39 -7.40 13.17 3.97
C PHE A 39 -6.76 14.31 3.19
N GLY A 40 -5.95 14.02 2.18
CA GLY A 40 -5.34 15.02 1.30
C GLY A 40 -6.39 15.86 0.59
N ALA A 41 -7.48 15.26 0.13
CA ALA A 41 -8.62 15.97 -0.47
C ALA A 41 -9.28 16.95 0.51
N GLY A 42 -9.45 16.57 1.77
CA GLY A 42 -9.97 17.47 2.81
C GLY A 42 -9.01 18.62 3.12
N ILE A 43 -7.72 18.33 3.27
CA ILE A 43 -6.68 19.32 3.60
C ILE A 43 -6.48 20.33 2.45
N ALA A 44 -6.72 19.93 1.20
CA ALA A 44 -6.59 20.80 0.04
C ALA A 44 -7.49 22.05 0.11
N PHE A 45 -8.61 21.99 0.83
CA PHE A 45 -9.50 23.14 1.03
C PHE A 45 -8.94 24.16 2.04
N VAL A 46 -8.13 23.72 3.00
CA VAL A 46 -7.54 24.61 4.04
C VAL A 46 -6.16 25.10 3.59
N SER A 47 -5.37 24.22 2.98
CA SER A 47 -4.01 24.50 2.55
C SER A 47 -3.75 23.76 1.24
N PRO A 48 -4.02 24.41 0.09
CA PRO A 48 -3.89 23.81 -1.24
C PRO A 48 -2.55 23.10 -1.50
N PRO A 49 -1.37 23.69 -1.18
CA PRO A 49 -0.10 23.02 -1.48
C PRO A 49 0.11 21.75 -0.66
N ILE A 50 -0.36 21.72 0.60
CA ILE A 50 -0.20 20.57 1.50
C ILE A 50 -1.17 19.45 1.12
N GLY A 51 -2.42 19.80 0.83
CA GLY A 51 -3.43 18.82 0.41
C GLY A 51 -3.10 18.16 -0.92
N LEU A 52 -2.69 18.94 -1.93
CA LEU A 52 -2.27 18.40 -3.23
C LEU A 52 -1.08 17.46 -3.11
N PHE A 53 -0.11 17.77 -2.24
CA PHE A 53 1.02 16.88 -1.96
C PHE A 53 0.55 15.55 -1.34
N GLY A 54 -0.38 15.59 -0.39
CA GLY A 54 -0.97 14.39 0.21
C GLY A 54 -1.71 13.51 -0.80
N ILE A 55 -2.51 14.12 -1.68
CA ILE A 55 -3.22 13.41 -2.76
C ILE A 55 -2.21 12.76 -3.72
N PHE A 56 -1.20 13.52 -4.16
CA PHE A 56 -0.17 13.03 -5.07
C PHE A 56 0.61 11.84 -4.47
N ALA A 57 1.04 11.97 -3.21
CA ALA A 57 1.70 10.89 -2.49
C ALA A 57 0.79 9.66 -2.34
N GLY A 58 -0.50 9.85 -2.05
CA GLY A 58 -1.48 8.77 -1.97
C GLY A 58 -1.69 8.04 -3.30
N ILE A 59 -1.75 8.77 -4.42
CA ILE A 59 -1.85 8.19 -5.76
C ILE A 59 -0.58 7.40 -6.11
N ILE A 60 0.62 7.91 -5.78
CA ILE A 60 1.87 7.18 -5.99
C ILE A 60 1.93 5.92 -5.12
N ALA A 61 1.49 5.98 -3.86
CA ALA A 61 1.44 4.80 -2.99
C ALA A 61 0.48 3.74 -3.55
N MET A 62 -0.69 4.15 -4.04
CA MET A 62 -1.63 3.29 -4.77
C MET A 62 -1.00 2.73 -6.04
N GLY A 63 -0.42 3.57 -6.90
CA GLY A 63 0.23 3.22 -8.17
C GLY A 63 1.40 2.25 -8.00
N GLY A 64 2.30 2.57 -7.07
CA GLY A 64 3.46 1.75 -6.71
C GLY A 64 3.06 0.41 -6.08
N SER A 65 1.92 0.35 -5.38
CA SER A 65 1.40 -0.93 -4.91
C SER A 65 1.08 -1.88 -6.08
N TYR A 66 0.68 -1.38 -7.25
CA TYR A 66 0.48 -2.23 -8.45
C TYR A 66 1.78 -2.73 -9.08
N LEU A 67 2.91 -2.04 -8.87
CA LEU A 67 4.23 -2.53 -9.32
C LEU A 67 4.81 -3.58 -8.36
N VAL A 68 4.47 -3.47 -7.08
CA VAL A 68 4.87 -4.41 -6.03
C VAL A 68 3.92 -5.62 -5.98
N THR A 69 2.67 -5.46 -6.43
CA THR A 69 1.75 -6.57 -6.65
C THR A 69 2.18 -7.25 -7.95
N PRO A 70 2.70 -8.48 -7.92
CA PRO A 70 3.01 -9.18 -9.16
C PRO A 70 1.74 -9.22 -10.01
N ALA A 71 1.83 -8.69 -11.23
CA ALA A 71 0.83 -8.95 -12.26
C ALA A 71 0.74 -10.47 -12.43
N GLU A 72 -0.50 -10.95 -12.42
CA GLU A 72 -0.97 -12.32 -12.64
C GLU A 72 -0.02 -13.28 -13.39
#